data_AF-A0A1V5GL30-F1
#
_entry.id   AF-A0A1V5GL30-F1
#
_cell.length_a   1.000
_cell.length_b   1.000
_cell.length_c   1.000
_cell.angle_alpha   90.00
_cell.angle_beta   90.00
_cell.angle_gamma   90.00
#
_symmetry.space_group_name_H-M   'P 1'
#
loop_
_entity.id
_entity.type
_entity.pdbx_description
1 polymer ?
#
loop_
_entity_poly.entity_id
_entity_poly.type
_entity_poly.pdbx_seq_one_letter_code
_entity_poly.pdbx_strand_id
1 'polypeptide(L)'
;MLLTDTYINQSIIVVESERIYMPFIYWNICGRYEELRIISNSNSVRGSLTTKMISAFTAPKADITQISRFSELAWAAIHEIEKNCNEIARLAALRDTLLPKLMNGEIDVSAVEI
;
A
#
# COMPACT_ATOMS: atom_id res chain seq x y z
N MET A 1 -0.97 -1.13 -4.02
CA MET A 1 -0.04 -0.01 -4.15
C MET A 1 0.20 0.55 -2.76
N LEU A 2 1.41 0.35 -2.25
CA LEU A 2 1.88 0.77 -0.93
C LEU A 2 2.53 2.16 -0.98
N LEU A 3 2.93 2.62 -2.17
CA LEU A 3 3.50 3.94 -2.40
C LEU A 3 2.70 4.66 -3.49
N THR A 4 1.90 5.65 -3.10
CA THR A 4 1.03 6.37 -4.02
C THR A 4 1.25 7.86 -3.90
N ASP A 5 1.55 8.51 -5.02
CA ASP A 5 1.49 9.95 -5.15
C ASP A 5 0.03 10.36 -5.38
N THR A 6 -0.57 11.04 -4.40
CA THR A 6 -2.00 11.33 -4.41
C THR A 6 -2.36 12.55 -3.58
N TYR A 7 -3.53 13.13 -3.89
CA TYR A 7 -4.18 14.14 -3.06
C TYR A 7 -5.18 13.46 -2.13
N ILE A 8 -5.30 14.00 -0.91
CA ILE A 8 -6.27 13.52 0.08
C ILE A 8 -7.42 14.50 0.26
N ASN A 9 -8.56 14.00 0.70
CA ASN A 9 -9.70 14.83 1.11
C ASN A 9 -9.79 14.93 2.64
N GLN A 10 -10.80 15.66 3.14
CA GLN A 10 -11.01 15.91 4.57
C GLN A 10 -11.38 14.65 5.38
N SER A 11 -11.70 13.54 4.73
CA SER A 11 -12.06 12.27 5.38
C SER A 11 -10.85 11.36 5.61
N ILE A 12 -9.65 11.77 5.19
CA ILE A 12 -8.41 11.00 5.34
C ILE A 12 -7.53 11.68 6.40
N ILE A 13 -7.00 10.89 7.32
CA ILE A 13 -6.00 11.33 8.29
C ILE A 13 -4.61 10.92 7.79
N VAL A 14 -3.67 11.87 7.80
CA VAL A 14 -2.25 11.60 7.52
C VAL A 14 -1.52 11.40 8.84
N VAL A 15 -0.74 10.33 8.90
CA VAL A 15 0.20 10.08 10.00
C VAL A 15 1.60 10.22 9.42
N GLU A 16 2.29 11.28 9.81
CA GLU A 16 3.66 11.58 9.38
C GLU A 16 4.66 11.13 10.44
N SER A 17 5.79 10.58 9.98
CA SER A 17 6.91 10.17 10.84
C SER A 17 8.18 10.10 10.00
N GLU A 18 9.34 10.04 10.67
CA GLU A 18 10.59 9.73 9.97
C GLU A 18 10.51 8.36 9.28
N ARG A 19 11.21 8.23 8.14
CA ARG A 19 11.17 7.04 7.27
C ARG A 19 11.44 5.73 8.02
N ILE A 20 12.29 5.77 9.04
CA ILE A 20 12.63 4.61 9.87
C ILE A 20 11.41 4.07 10.63
N TYR A 21 10.49 4.94 11.08
CA TYR A 21 9.30 4.53 11.84
C TYR A 21 8.10 4.19 10.95
N MET A 22 8.06 4.69 9.71
CA MET A 22 6.89 4.56 8.83
C MET A 22 6.39 3.11 8.67
N PRO A 23 7.23 2.10 8.34
CA PRO A 23 6.73 0.73 8.23
C PRO A 23 6.17 0.21 9.56
N PHE A 24 6.85 0.47 10.67
CA PHE A 24 6.40 -0.01 11.98
C PHE A 24 5.03 0.57 12.35
N ILE A 25 4.85 1.87 12.16
CA ILE A 25 3.57 2.56 12.39
C ILE A 25 2.49 2.01 11.45
N TYR A 26 2.79 1.88 10.15
CA TYR A 26 1.84 1.38 9.15
C TYR A 26 1.32 0.00 9.53
N TRP A 27 2.21 -0.97 9.77
CA TRP A 27 1.79 -2.32 10.12
C TRP A 27 1.16 -2.41 11.50
N ASN A 28 1.54 -1.55 12.45
CA ASN A 28 0.87 -1.49 13.74
C ASN A 28 -0.60 -1.05 13.60
N ILE A 29 -0.86 -0.04 12.77
CA ILE A 29 -2.23 0.44 12.51
C ILE A 29 -3.01 -0.59 11.69
N CYS A 30 -2.43 -1.13 10.62
CA CYS A 30 -3.08 -2.13 9.77
C CYS A 30 -3.44 -3.40 10.55
N GLY A 31 -2.56 -3.87 11.44
CA GLY A 31 -2.82 -5.03 12.30
C GLY A 31 -3.96 -4.82 13.31
N ARG A 32 -4.41 -3.57 13.51
CA ARG A 32 -5.47 -3.18 14.45
C ARG A 32 -6.73 -2.68 13.76
N TYR A 33 -6.89 -3.00 12.48
CA TYR A 33 -8.01 -2.53 11.69
C TYR A 33 -9.38 -2.83 12.33
N GLU A 34 -9.60 -4.05 12.84
CA GLU A 34 -10.88 -4.41 13.46
C GLU A 34 -11.15 -3.62 14.75
N GLU A 35 -10.13 -3.40 15.58
CA GLU A 35 -10.23 -2.56 16.78
C GLU A 35 -10.61 -1.13 16.41
N LEU A 36 -9.92 -0.55 15.42
CA LEU A 36 -10.19 0.79 14.90
C LEU A 36 -11.59 0.89 14.28
N ARG A 37 -12.05 -0.15 13.60
CA ARG A 37 -13.39 -0.23 12.99
C ARG A 37 -14.48 -0.26 14.05
N ILE A 38 -14.30 -1.01 15.13
CA ILE A 38 -15.24 -1.04 16.25
C ILE A 38 -15.33 0.35 16.90
N ILE A 39 -14.20 0.96 17.23
CA ILE A 39 -14.15 2.31 17.83
C ILE A 39 -14.83 3.34 16.93
N SER A 40 -14.56 3.29 15.62
CA SER A 40 -15.21 4.16 14.64
C SER A 40 -16.73 4.04 14.73
N ASN A 41 -17.27 2.81 14.71
CA ASN A 41 -18.71 2.54 14.70
C ASN A 41 -19.40 2.92 16.03
N SER A 42 -18.69 2.87 17.16
CA SER A 42 -19.26 3.21 18.47
C SER A 42 -19.42 4.71 18.69
N ASN A 43 -18.77 5.56 17.88
CA ASN A 43 -18.59 6.97 18.22
C ASN A 43 -19.55 7.95 17.52
N SER A 44 -20.41 7.48 16.60
CA SER A 44 -21.56 8.24 16.06
C SER A 44 -22.45 7.35 15.16
N VAL A 45 -23.63 7.86 14.77
CA VAL A 45 -24.53 7.22 13.78
C VAL A 45 -23.83 6.95 12.44
N ARG A 46 -22.82 7.74 12.07
CA ARG A 46 -22.06 7.58 10.82
C ARG A 46 -20.73 6.83 11.00
N GLY A 47 -20.27 6.71 12.24
CA GLY A 47 -18.93 6.30 12.62
C GLY A 47 -17.82 7.27 12.16
N SER A 48 -16.80 7.48 12.99
CA SER A 48 -15.64 8.31 12.61
C SER A 48 -14.43 8.06 13.50
N LEU A 49 -13.24 8.04 12.90
CA LEU A 49 -11.97 8.17 13.61
C LEU A 49 -11.50 9.62 13.56
N THR A 50 -11.12 10.17 14.71
CA THR A 50 -10.57 11.53 14.81
C THR A 50 -9.05 11.46 15.03
N THR A 51 -8.33 12.53 14.69
CA THR A 51 -6.89 12.65 14.99
C THR A 51 -6.59 12.46 16.46
N LYS A 52 -7.46 12.95 17.35
CA LYS A 52 -7.35 12.76 18.81
C LYS A 52 -7.40 11.27 19.19
N MET A 53 -8.30 10.50 18.58
CA MET A 53 -8.38 9.05 18.83
C MET A 53 -7.10 8.37 18.37
N ILE A 54 -6.62 8.66 17.14
CA ILE A 54 -5.38 8.10 16.61
C ILE A 54 -4.19 8.42 17.53
N SER A 55 -4.09 9.66 18.02
CA SER A 55 -2.99 10.07 18.92
C SER A 55 -3.02 9.39 20.30
N ALA A 56 -4.17 8.87 20.72
CA ALA A 56 -4.33 8.20 22.00
C ALA A 56 -3.97 6.71 21.94
N PHE A 57 -3.73 6.16 20.74
CA PHE A 57 -3.36 4.76 20.58
C PHE A 57 -1.95 4.50 21.11
N THR A 58 -1.84 3.48 21.96
CA THR A 58 -0.56 2.99 22.44
C THR A 58 0.05 2.06 21.40
N ALA A 59 1.29 2.31 21.02
CA ALA A 59 2.07 1.39 20.20
C ALA A 59 2.83 0.40 21.10
N PRO A 60 3.12 -0.83 20.61
CA PRO A 60 4.05 -1.73 21.28
C PRO A 60 5.39 -1.06 21.53
N LYS A 61 5.97 -1.28 22.71
CA LYS A 61 7.30 -0.79 23.01
C LYS A 61 8.33 -1.57 22.18
N ALA A 62 9.06 -0.87 21.33
CA ALA A 62 10.19 -1.41 20.57
C ALA A 62 11.37 -0.46 20.71
N ASP A 63 12.58 -0.99 20.79
CA ASP A 63 13.79 -0.16 20.77
C ASP A 63 14.15 0.27 19.34
N ILE A 64 14.98 1.30 19.22
CA ILE A 64 15.37 1.86 17.92
C ILE A 64 16.10 0.85 17.03
N THR A 65 16.84 -0.10 17.61
CA THR A 65 17.56 -1.13 16.86
C THR A 65 16.59 -2.11 16.22
N GLN A 66 15.56 -2.53 16.96
CA GLN A 66 14.48 -3.38 16.44
C GLN A 66 13.68 -2.66 15.35
N ILE A 67 13.33 -1.40 15.57
CA ILE A 67 12.61 -0.58 14.59
C ILE A 67 13.45 -0.44 13.31
N SER A 68 14.75 -0.14 13.43
CA SER A 68 15.64 -0.01 12.27
C SER A 68 15.69 -1.29 11.44
N ARG A 69 15.93 -2.44 12.09
CA ARG A 69 15.99 -3.75 11.42
C ARG A 69 14.67 -4.10 10.73
N PHE A 70 13.55 -3.87 11.41
CA PHE A 70 12.24 -4.08 10.81
C PHE A 70 12.02 -3.16 9.60
N SER A 71 12.38 -1.88 9.74
CA SER A 71 12.21 -0.87 8.69
C SER A 71 13.01 -1.22 7.43
N GLU A 72 14.26 -1.65 7.58
CA GLU A 72 15.10 -2.08 6.47
C GLU A 72 14.48 -3.25 5.70
N LEU A 73 14.05 -4.29 6.41
CA LEU A 73 13.38 -5.45 5.82
C LEU A 73 12.06 -5.08 5.14
N ALA A 74 11.24 -4.27 5.81
CA ALA A 74 9.95 -3.85 5.31
C ALA A 74 10.09 -2.98 4.06
N TRP A 75 11.02 -2.02 4.04
CA TRP A 75 11.26 -1.17 2.88
C TRP A 75 11.73 -1.97 1.66
N ALA A 76 12.62 -2.95 1.86
CA ALA A 76 13.04 -3.84 0.77
C ALA A 76 11.83 -4.60 0.17
N ALA A 77 10.97 -5.17 1.03
CA ALA A 77 9.77 -5.86 0.59
C ALA A 77 8.77 -4.94 -0.12
N ILE A 78 8.53 -3.74 0.42
CA ILE A 78 7.63 -2.73 -0.17
C ILE A 78 8.10 -2.38 -1.59
N HIS A 79 9.41 -2.13 -1.77
CA HIS A 79 9.95 -1.77 -3.08
C HIS A 79 9.82 -2.90 -4.11
N GLU A 80 10.08 -4.15 -3.72
CA GLU A 80 9.89 -5.30 -4.62
C GLU A 80 8.41 -5.51 -4.98
N ILE A 81 7.50 -5.36 -4.01
CA ILE A 81 6.06 -5.42 -4.26
C ILE A 81 5.63 -4.34 -5.26
N GLU A 82 6.07 -3.10 -5.07
CA GLU A 82 5.73 -1.98 -5.96
C GLU A 82 6.27 -2.19 -7.37
N LYS A 83 7.53 -2.63 -7.50
CA LYS A 83 8.13 -2.97 -8.79
C LYS A 83 7.33 -4.04 -9.53
N ASN A 84 6.94 -5.10 -8.83
CA ASN A 84 6.17 -6.20 -9.41
C ASN A 84 4.75 -5.75 -9.81
N CYS A 85 4.09 -4.94 -8.98
CA CYS A 85 2.79 -4.38 -9.32
C CYS A 85 2.84 -3.51 -10.59
N ASN A 86 3.86 -2.66 -10.71
CA ASN A 86 4.05 -1.81 -11.89
C ASN A 86 4.33 -2.64 -13.14
N GLU A 87 5.15 -3.68 -13.02
CA GLU A 87 5.44 -4.57 -14.15
C GLU A 87 4.21 -5.37 -14.59
N ILE A 88 3.42 -5.89 -13.64
CA ILE A 88 2.15 -6.55 -13.95
C ILE A 88 1.21 -5.60 -14.69
N ALA A 89 1.07 -4.36 -14.24
CA ALA A 89 0.23 -3.36 -14.89
C ALA A 89 0.72 -3.07 -16.32
N ARG A 90 2.03 -2.92 -16.51
CA ARG A 90 2.66 -2.70 -17.83
C ARG A 90 2.45 -3.88 -18.77
N LEU A 91 2.68 -5.11 -18.29
CA LEU A 91 2.50 -6.33 -19.09
C LEU A 91 1.04 -6.57 -19.44
N ALA A 92 0.11 -6.28 -18.53
CA ALA A 92 -1.32 -6.35 -18.81
C ALA A 92 -1.72 -5.35 -19.90
N ALA A 93 -1.28 -4.10 -19.81
CA ALA A 93 -1.53 -3.08 -20.83
C ALA A 93 -0.92 -3.47 -22.20
N LEU A 94 0.29 -4.04 -22.19
CA LEU A 94 0.94 -4.53 -23.41
C LEU A 94 0.15 -5.68 -24.04
N ARG A 95 -0.26 -6.67 -23.24
CA ARG A 95 -1.11 -7.78 -23.70
C ARG A 95 -2.41 -7.26 -24.30
N ASP A 96 -3.09 -6.36 -23.59
CA ASP A 96 -4.39 -5.83 -24.02
C ASP A 96 -4.28 -4.98 -25.29
N THR A 97 -3.10 -4.42 -25.55
CA THR A 97 -2.79 -3.70 -26.80
C THR A 97 -2.43 -4.63 -27.95
N LEU A 98 -1.62 -5.68 -27.69
CA LEU A 98 -1.08 -6.55 -28.75
C LEU A 98 -2.05 -7.66 -29.15
N LEU A 99 -2.83 -8.19 -28.20
CA LEU A 99 -3.71 -9.32 -28.46
C LEU A 99 -4.77 -9.01 -29.54
N PRO A 100 -5.47 -7.85 -29.52
CA PRO A 100 -6.40 -7.51 -30.60
C PRO A 100 -5.72 -7.39 -31.96
N LYS A 101 -4.52 -6.78 -32.01
CA LYS A 101 -3.75 -6.63 -33.25
C LYS A 101 -3.31 -7.97 -33.82
N LEU A 102 -2.88 -8.89 -32.96
CA LEU A 102 -2.56 -10.26 -33.34
C LEU A 102 -3.80 -10.99 -33.89
N MET A 103 -4.94 -10.89 -33.19
CA MET A 103 -6.19 -11.52 -33.61
C MET A 103 -6.73 -10.99 -34.94
N ASN A 104 -6.48 -9.70 -35.24
CA ASN A 104 -6.85 -9.07 -36.50
C ASN A 104 -5.85 -9.36 -37.64
N GLY A 105 -4.73 -10.04 -37.37
CA GLY A 105 -3.67 -10.30 -38.34
C GLY A 105 -2.80 -9.07 -38.66
N GLU A 106 -2.86 -8.01 -37.84
CA GLU A 106 -1.99 -6.83 -37.99
C GLU A 106 -0.55 -7.11 -37.52
N ILE A 107 -0.35 -8.19 -36.76
CA ILE A 107 0.96 -8.65 -36.28
C ILE A 107 1.15 -10.10 -36.75
N ASP A 108 2.22 -10.36 -37.49
CA ASP A 108 2.65 -11.70 -37.87
C ASP A 108 3.69 -12.23 -36.87
N VAL A 109 3.45 -13.42 -36.35
CA VAL A 109 4.32 -14.12 -35.39
C VAL A 109 4.85 -15.45 -35.93
N SER A 110 4.66 -15.72 -37.22
CA SER A 110 5.06 -16.99 -37.86
C SER A 110 6.56 -17.30 -37.79
N ALA A 111 7.41 -16.26 -37.68
CA ALA A 111 8.86 -16.38 -37.55
C ALA A 111 9.36 -16.33 -36.10
N VAL A 112 8.47 -16.25 -35.11
CA VAL A 112 8.86 -16.20 -33.68
C VAL A 112 9.09 -17.62 -33.17
N GLU A 113 10.31 -17.92 -32.73
CA GLU A 113 10.60 -19.14 -31.96
C GLU A 113 10.25 -18.92 -30.47
N ILE A 114 9.54 -19.88 -29.88
CA ILE A 114 9.14 -19.90 -28.46
C ILE A 114 9.96 -20.96 -27.72
#